data_AF-A0A150G8X3-F1
#
_entry.id   AF-A0A150G8X3-F1
#
_cell.length_a   1.000
_cell.length_b   1.000
_cell.length_c   1.000
_cell.angle_alpha   90.00
_cell.angle_beta   90.00
_cell.angle_gamma   90.00
#
_symmetry.space_group_name_H-M   'P 1'
#
loop_
_entity.id
_entity.type
_entity.pdbx_description
1 polymer ?
#
loop_
_entity_poly.entity_id
_entity_poly.type
_entity_poly.pdbx_seq_one_letter_code
_entity_poly.pdbx_strand_id
1 'polypeptide(L)'
;MCAVHRHCHQPHKWLQPVAVDLSCSLAIAFSKPIPKPIPKPIPKPIPKPIPKPIPKPIPKPDAFSVAATLPVAIPMCDSNAAAVAGILPNMSTPCKTCAAPMADGWSCYNCLKTPLVTTDGALMQSCFDCAASGVNGWACSECTKGALDPTDNANCAICYRRARAENNWGCLNCQTAAGPNFAKRALCLTCVGDNSDPYACGRCAAKASACEVQRCVDCLKTTPGNPYSCYSASYASACPSGTGRRLRM
;
A
#
# COMPACT_ATOMS: atom_id res chain seq x y z
N MET A 1 6.41 64.51 -13.37
CA MET A 1 5.75 64.20 -14.65
C MET A 1 5.11 62.82 -14.53
N CYS A 2 3.84 62.76 -14.14
CA CYS A 2 3.11 61.51 -13.90
C CYS A 2 2.25 61.18 -15.12
N ALA A 3 2.60 60.11 -15.83
CA ALA A 3 1.80 59.55 -16.89
C ALA A 3 0.76 58.57 -16.28
N VAL A 4 -0.51 58.99 -16.32
CA VAL A 4 -1.68 58.18 -15.95
C VAL A 4 -2.07 57.35 -17.17
N HIS A 5 -1.88 56.03 -17.12
CA HIS A 5 -2.27 55.12 -18.19
C HIS A 5 -3.65 54.50 -17.91
N ARG A 6 -4.46 54.47 -18.97
CA ARG A 6 -5.91 54.25 -18.99
C ARG A 6 -6.29 52.81 -18.66
N HIS A 7 -7.34 52.67 -17.85
CA HIS A 7 -8.12 51.45 -17.68
C HIS A 7 -8.95 51.16 -18.94
N CYS A 8 -8.85 49.95 -19.48
CA CYS A 8 -9.80 49.41 -20.44
C CYS A 8 -10.99 48.81 -19.68
N HIS A 9 -12.16 49.42 -19.84
CA HIS A 9 -13.46 48.84 -19.52
C HIS A 9 -13.73 47.60 -20.40
N GLN A 10 -14.06 46.47 -19.78
CA GLN A 10 -14.84 45.41 -20.43
C GLN A 10 -16.31 45.53 -19.99
N PRO A 11 -17.28 45.32 -20.89
CA PRO A 11 -18.70 45.45 -20.57
C PRO A 11 -19.20 44.26 -19.74
N HIS A 12 -19.77 44.55 -18.58
CA HIS A 12 -20.53 43.60 -17.78
C HIS A 12 -21.78 43.15 -18.54
N LYS A 13 -21.87 41.85 -18.82
CA LYS A 13 -23.14 41.19 -19.14
C LYS A 13 -24.02 41.25 -17.89
N TRP A 14 -25.15 41.93 -18.03
CA TRP A 14 -26.25 41.92 -17.08
C TRP A 14 -26.82 40.50 -16.97
N LEU A 15 -26.69 39.88 -15.80
CA LEU A 15 -27.51 38.73 -15.40
C LEU A 15 -28.74 39.27 -14.68
N GLN A 16 -29.90 38.87 -15.17
CA GLN A 16 -31.20 39.23 -14.63
C GLN A 16 -31.45 38.57 -13.26
N PRO A 17 -32.18 39.23 -12.34
CA PRO A 17 -32.70 38.57 -11.15
C PRO A 17 -33.89 37.69 -11.53
N VAL A 18 -33.71 36.37 -11.50
CA VAL A 18 -34.85 35.44 -11.44
C VAL A 18 -35.40 35.50 -10.01
N ALA A 19 -36.53 36.20 -9.87
CA ALA A 19 -37.39 36.10 -8.71
C ALA A 19 -37.92 34.67 -8.64
N VAL A 20 -37.55 33.94 -7.58
CA VAL A 20 -38.12 32.61 -7.32
C VAL A 20 -39.30 32.81 -6.37
N ASP A 21 -40.47 32.48 -6.90
CA ASP A 21 -41.78 32.57 -6.28
C ASP A 21 -41.80 31.90 -4.90
N LEU A 22 -42.14 32.70 -3.90
CA LEU A 22 -42.25 32.32 -2.50
C LEU A 22 -43.73 32.19 -2.13
N SER A 23 -44.42 31.15 -2.63
CA SER A 23 -45.78 30.78 -2.16
C SER A 23 -46.28 29.49 -2.80
N CYS A 24 -46.20 28.35 -2.11
CA CYS A 24 -47.32 27.39 -2.06
C CYS A 24 -47.05 26.24 -1.08
N SER A 25 -47.89 26.22 -0.04
CA SER A 25 -48.64 25.04 0.39
C SER A 25 -47.98 23.95 1.23
N LEU A 26 -48.48 23.93 2.46
CA LEU A 26 -49.03 22.78 3.18
C LEU A 26 -48.07 21.84 3.90
N ALA A 27 -48.07 22.04 5.22
CA ALA A 27 -47.72 21.08 6.25
C ALA A 27 -48.37 19.70 5.99
N ILE A 28 -47.52 18.71 5.73
CA ILE A 28 -47.87 17.30 5.98
C ILE A 28 -47.14 16.91 7.27
N ALA A 29 -47.88 16.94 8.37
CA ALA A 29 -47.45 16.37 9.64
C ALA A 29 -47.35 14.85 9.49
N PHE A 30 -46.15 14.34 9.25
CA PHE A 30 -45.87 12.90 9.32
C PHE A 30 -45.92 12.46 10.79
N SER A 31 -47.02 11.81 11.16
CA SER A 31 -47.17 11.04 12.38
C SER A 31 -46.11 9.93 12.42
N LYS A 32 -45.02 10.18 13.16
CA LYS A 32 -44.00 9.17 13.45
C LYS A 32 -44.65 7.98 14.15
N PRO A 33 -44.51 6.74 13.64
CA PRO A 33 -45.01 5.55 14.34
C PRO A 33 -44.27 5.40 15.67
N ILE A 34 -45.04 5.24 16.75
CA ILE A 34 -44.54 4.94 18.10
C ILE A 34 -43.77 3.60 18.01
N PRO A 35 -42.47 3.56 18.39
CA PRO A 35 -41.70 2.31 18.38
C PRO A 35 -42.35 1.30 19.33
N LYS A 36 -42.67 0.10 18.82
CA LYS A 36 -43.12 -1.02 19.66
C LYS A 36 -42.01 -1.36 20.67
N PRO A 37 -42.37 -1.72 21.93
CA PRO A 37 -41.40 -2.14 22.93
C PRO A 37 -40.57 -3.33 22.42
N ILE A 38 -39.25 -3.16 22.35
CA ILE A 38 -38.32 -4.23 22.02
C ILE A 38 -38.31 -5.21 23.21
N PRO A 39 -38.58 -6.51 23.00
CA PRO A 39 -38.53 -7.51 24.06
C PRO A 39 -37.16 -7.50 24.74
N LYS A 40 -37.13 -7.41 26.08
CA LYS A 40 -35.89 -7.54 26.85
C LYS A 40 -35.26 -8.90 26.55
N PRO A 41 -33.96 -8.97 26.20
CA PRO A 41 -33.27 -10.23 26.00
C PRO A 41 -33.37 -11.09 27.27
N ILE A 42 -33.87 -12.31 27.11
CA ILE A 42 -33.87 -13.32 28.18
C ILE A 42 -32.40 -13.71 28.44
N PRO A 43 -31.90 -13.61 29.68
CA PRO A 43 -30.55 -14.03 30.01
C PRO A 43 -30.33 -15.49 29.64
N LYS A 44 -29.40 -15.76 28.72
CA LYS A 44 -28.97 -17.13 28.44
C LYS A 44 -28.24 -17.70 29.67
N PRO A 45 -28.44 -18.98 30.02
CA PRO A 45 -27.72 -19.62 31.10
C PRO A 45 -26.21 -19.49 30.90
N ILE A 46 -25.51 -19.00 31.93
CA ILE A 46 -24.05 -18.93 31.93
C ILE A 46 -23.52 -20.37 32.03
N PRO A 47 -22.70 -20.84 31.06
CA PRO A 47 -22.08 -22.16 31.14
C PRO A 47 -21.22 -22.25 32.40
N LYS A 48 -21.38 -23.34 33.17
CA LYS A 48 -20.52 -23.62 34.33
C LYS A 48 -19.05 -23.69 33.87
N PRO A 49 -18.10 -23.14 34.67
CA PRO A 49 -16.68 -23.21 34.34
C PRO A 49 -16.24 -24.66 34.18
N ILE A 50 -15.72 -24.99 32.99
CA ILE A 50 -15.05 -26.27 32.75
C ILE A 50 -13.70 -26.21 33.47
N PRO A 51 -13.34 -27.22 34.28
CA PRO A 51 -12.03 -27.29 34.93
C PRO A 51 -10.91 -27.18 33.90
N LYS A 52 -10.00 -26.20 34.09
CA LYS A 52 -8.81 -26.07 33.25
C LYS A 52 -7.94 -27.33 33.42
N PRO A 53 -7.49 -27.97 32.33
CA PRO A 53 -6.52 -29.06 32.41
C PRO A 53 -5.25 -28.56 33.11
N ILE A 54 -4.79 -29.31 34.11
CA ILE A 54 -3.51 -29.08 34.77
C ILE A 54 -2.40 -29.27 33.72
N PRO A 55 -1.54 -28.27 33.46
CA PRO A 55 -0.44 -28.42 32.52
C PRO A 55 0.49 -29.54 33.00
N LYS A 56 0.71 -30.55 32.15
CA LYS A 56 1.78 -31.53 32.37
C LYS A 56 3.14 -30.79 32.44
N PRO A 57 4.09 -31.26 33.26
CA PRO A 57 5.43 -30.69 33.32
C PRO A 57 6.03 -30.61 31.93
N ILE A 58 6.41 -29.40 31.51
CA ILE A 58 7.14 -29.17 30.27
C ILE A 58 8.54 -29.75 30.48
N PRO A 59 9.02 -30.66 29.62
CA PRO A 59 10.39 -31.14 29.68
C PRO A 59 11.37 -29.96 29.63
N LYS A 60 12.34 -29.95 30.55
CA LYS A 60 13.45 -28.98 30.53
C LYS A 60 14.09 -29.03 29.14
N PRO A 61 14.29 -27.90 28.45
CA PRO A 61 15.09 -27.89 27.23
C PRO A 61 16.50 -28.35 27.61
N ASP A 62 16.91 -29.49 27.09
CA ASP A 62 18.32 -29.85 27.06
C ASP A 62 19.05 -28.72 26.33
N ALA A 63 20.16 -28.28 26.89
CA ALA A 63 21.02 -27.26 26.31
C ALA A 63 21.61 -27.81 25.00
N PHE A 64 20.85 -27.68 23.91
CA PHE A 64 21.37 -27.81 22.57
C PHE A 64 22.32 -26.64 22.35
N SER A 65 23.61 -26.93 22.51
CA SER A 65 24.70 -26.18 21.91
C SER A 65 24.43 -26.07 20.41
N VAL A 66 23.90 -24.92 19.97
CA VAL A 66 23.78 -24.56 18.56
C VAL A 66 25.17 -24.18 18.05
N ALA A 67 26.03 -25.18 17.92
CA ALA A 67 27.23 -25.07 17.11
C ALA A 67 26.78 -25.22 15.65
N ALA A 68 26.82 -24.09 14.93
CA ALA A 68 26.77 -23.93 13.48
C ALA A 68 26.61 -25.21 12.65
N THR A 69 25.41 -25.43 12.10
CA THR A 69 25.25 -26.11 10.81
C THR A 69 23.86 -25.81 10.25
N LEU A 70 23.81 -24.93 9.26
CA LEU A 70 22.67 -24.81 8.35
C LEU A 70 23.07 -25.36 6.97
N PRO A 71 22.99 -26.69 6.74
CA PRO A 71 23.15 -27.25 5.41
C PRO A 71 21.81 -27.52 4.71
N VAL A 72 20.64 -27.10 5.21
CA VAL A 72 19.36 -27.45 4.55
C VAL A 72 18.98 -26.45 3.45
N ALA A 73 19.29 -25.16 3.62
CA ALA A 73 18.90 -24.12 2.66
C ALA A 73 19.85 -23.98 1.47
N ILE A 74 21.16 -24.21 1.67
CA ILE A 74 22.17 -24.13 0.59
C ILE A 74 21.92 -25.18 -0.50
N PRO A 75 21.61 -26.47 -0.20
CA PRO A 75 21.25 -27.46 -1.20
C PRO A 75 19.99 -27.10 -1.97
N MET A 76 19.08 -26.34 -1.36
CA MET A 76 17.85 -25.89 -2.02
C MET A 76 18.15 -24.71 -2.95
N CYS A 77 19.03 -23.78 -2.57
CA CYS A 77 19.61 -22.81 -3.49
C CYS A 77 20.36 -23.52 -4.64
N ASP A 78 21.17 -24.54 -4.37
CA ASP A 78 21.94 -25.26 -5.39
C ASP A 78 21.05 -26.03 -6.38
N SER A 79 20.06 -26.78 -5.86
CA SER A 79 19.12 -27.55 -6.69
C SER A 79 18.28 -26.64 -7.58
N ASN A 80 17.81 -25.51 -7.05
CA ASN A 80 17.00 -24.56 -7.82
C ASN A 80 17.88 -23.69 -8.72
N ALA A 81 19.08 -23.32 -8.31
CA ALA A 81 20.01 -22.60 -9.17
C ALA A 81 20.46 -23.45 -10.34
N ALA A 82 20.62 -24.77 -10.18
CA ALA A 82 20.84 -25.68 -11.29
C ALA A 82 19.63 -25.72 -12.25
N ALA A 83 18.41 -25.73 -11.71
CA ALA A 83 17.18 -25.65 -12.52
C ALA A 83 17.05 -24.30 -13.26
N VAL A 84 17.52 -23.21 -12.65
CA VAL A 84 17.48 -21.85 -13.21
C VAL A 84 18.70 -21.54 -14.08
N ALA A 85 19.82 -22.27 -13.95
CA ALA A 85 21.05 -22.04 -14.73
C ALA A 85 20.86 -22.22 -16.24
N GLY A 86 19.87 -23.03 -16.65
CA GLY A 86 19.47 -23.15 -18.06
C GLY A 86 18.72 -21.93 -18.60
N ILE A 87 18.20 -21.07 -17.73
CA ILE A 87 17.42 -19.87 -18.06
C ILE A 87 18.26 -18.61 -17.83
N LEU A 88 19.00 -18.56 -16.73
CA LEU A 88 19.86 -17.47 -16.30
C LEU A 88 21.21 -18.04 -15.83
N PRO A 89 22.21 -18.15 -16.73
CA PRO A 89 23.53 -18.60 -16.32
C PRO A 89 24.09 -17.66 -15.24
N ASN A 90 24.71 -18.23 -14.20
CA ASN A 90 25.31 -17.56 -13.04
C ASN A 90 24.40 -17.23 -11.84
N MET A 91 23.17 -17.77 -11.74
CA MET A 91 22.28 -17.48 -10.59
C MET A 91 22.56 -18.28 -9.31
N SER A 92 23.43 -19.28 -9.34
CA SER A 92 23.83 -20.04 -8.13
C SER A 92 24.61 -19.18 -7.14
N THR A 93 25.51 -18.33 -7.63
CA THR A 93 26.31 -17.44 -6.79
C THR A 93 25.43 -16.39 -6.09
N PRO A 94 24.55 -15.63 -6.77
CA PRO A 94 23.62 -14.71 -6.12
C PRO A 94 22.72 -15.33 -5.06
N CYS A 95 22.16 -16.53 -5.28
CA CYS A 95 21.34 -17.20 -4.25
C CYS A 95 22.16 -17.54 -3.01
N LYS A 96 23.38 -18.06 -3.20
CA LYS A 96 24.29 -18.36 -2.08
C LYS A 96 24.71 -17.11 -1.34
N THR A 97 25.04 -16.04 -2.05
CA THR A 97 25.38 -14.74 -1.46
C THR A 97 24.21 -14.18 -0.67
N CYS A 98 22.99 -14.29 -1.20
CA CYS A 98 21.76 -13.89 -0.52
C CYS A 98 21.49 -14.71 0.75
N ALA A 99 21.69 -16.04 0.67
CA ALA A 99 21.40 -16.95 1.78
C ALA A 99 22.49 -16.94 2.86
N ALA A 100 23.73 -16.58 2.53
CA ALA A 100 24.88 -16.57 3.44
C ALA A 100 24.66 -15.77 4.75
N PRO A 101 24.07 -14.57 4.73
CA PRO A 101 23.77 -13.83 5.96
C PRO A 101 22.51 -14.30 6.69
N MET A 102 21.73 -15.24 6.13
CA MET A 102 20.40 -15.61 6.64
C MET A 102 20.40 -16.95 7.37
N ALA A 103 19.62 -17.04 8.46
CA ALA A 103 19.51 -18.26 9.25
C ALA A 103 18.70 -19.39 8.60
N ASP A 104 17.87 -19.13 7.59
CA ASP A 104 17.07 -20.19 6.93
C ASP A 104 17.10 -20.13 5.40
N GLY A 105 17.71 -19.10 4.80
CA GLY A 105 17.76 -18.87 3.35
C GLY A 105 16.38 -18.83 2.66
N TRP A 106 15.28 -18.87 3.41
CA TRP A 106 13.94 -19.06 2.89
C TRP A 106 13.50 -17.86 2.06
N SER A 107 13.99 -16.67 2.44
CA SER A 107 13.66 -15.47 1.69
C SER A 107 14.22 -15.49 0.27
N CYS A 108 15.48 -15.92 0.11
CA CYS A 108 16.14 -16.05 -1.19
C CYS A 108 15.49 -17.15 -2.04
N TYR A 109 15.05 -18.24 -1.41
CA TYR A 109 14.28 -19.29 -2.10
C TYR A 109 12.98 -18.76 -2.71
N ASN A 110 12.23 -17.91 -1.99
CA ASN A 110 10.98 -17.34 -2.51
C ASN A 110 11.21 -16.45 -3.75
N CYS A 111 12.34 -15.76 -3.83
CA CYS A 111 12.72 -15.02 -5.04
C CYS A 111 12.87 -15.95 -6.25
N LEU A 112 13.58 -17.08 -6.10
CA LEU A 112 13.75 -18.05 -7.19
C LEU A 112 12.44 -18.71 -7.64
N LYS A 113 11.50 -18.92 -6.71
CA LYS A 113 10.20 -19.54 -7.01
C LYS A 113 9.26 -18.60 -7.79
N THR A 114 9.58 -17.32 -7.89
CA THR A 114 8.66 -16.33 -8.46
C THR A 114 8.69 -16.39 -9.99
N PRO A 115 7.58 -16.74 -10.67
CA PRO A 115 7.57 -17.03 -12.11
C PRO A 115 8.03 -15.87 -13.01
N LEU A 116 7.69 -14.64 -12.59
CA LEU A 116 8.02 -13.38 -13.30
C LEU A 116 9.52 -13.10 -13.37
N VAL A 117 10.30 -13.70 -12.49
CA VAL A 117 11.69 -13.31 -12.26
C VAL A 117 12.66 -14.17 -13.10
N THR A 118 12.09 -15.05 -13.93
CA THR A 118 12.85 -15.98 -14.78
C THR A 118 13.35 -15.34 -16.08
N THR A 119 12.94 -14.12 -16.42
CA THR A 119 13.37 -13.44 -17.67
C THR A 119 14.16 -12.14 -17.46
N ASP A 120 14.16 -11.57 -16.25
CA ASP A 120 14.89 -10.33 -15.92
C ASP A 120 15.84 -10.55 -14.73
N GLY A 121 17.13 -10.67 -15.05
CA GLY A 121 18.18 -10.88 -14.06
C GLY A 121 18.35 -9.70 -13.09
N ALA A 122 18.01 -8.47 -13.49
CA ALA A 122 18.12 -7.29 -12.63
C ALA A 122 17.00 -7.27 -11.58
N LEU A 123 15.77 -7.63 -11.98
CA LEU A 123 14.67 -7.83 -11.03
C LEU A 123 14.97 -8.99 -10.07
N MET A 124 15.58 -10.08 -10.55
CA MET A 124 16.02 -11.18 -9.68
C MET A 124 17.04 -10.71 -8.64
N GLN A 125 18.07 -9.99 -9.09
CA GLN A 125 19.08 -9.47 -8.19
C GLN A 125 18.46 -8.54 -7.15
N SER A 126 17.53 -7.65 -7.56
CA SER A 126 16.84 -6.77 -6.61
C SER A 126 15.98 -7.53 -5.59
N CYS A 127 15.42 -8.69 -5.94
CA CYS A 127 14.71 -9.55 -4.99
C CYS A 127 15.68 -10.16 -3.96
N PHE A 128 16.85 -10.61 -4.41
CA PHE A 128 17.90 -11.10 -3.51
C PHE A 128 18.42 -10.01 -2.59
N ASP A 129 18.64 -8.80 -3.10
CA ASP A 129 19.06 -7.65 -2.30
C ASP A 129 18.00 -7.29 -1.24
N CYS A 130 16.71 -7.37 -1.60
CA CYS A 130 15.59 -7.23 -0.67
C CYS A 130 15.66 -8.30 0.44
N ALA A 131 15.80 -9.57 0.09
CA ALA A 131 15.86 -10.67 1.04
C ALA A 131 17.07 -10.56 1.99
N ALA A 132 18.25 -10.24 1.43
CA ALA A 132 19.47 -10.01 2.19
C ALA A 132 19.36 -8.82 3.16
N SER A 133 18.49 -7.86 2.89
CA SER A 133 18.22 -6.71 3.78
C SER A 133 17.34 -7.05 4.99
N GLY A 134 16.97 -8.32 5.18
CA GLY A 134 16.17 -8.82 6.30
C GLY A 134 14.66 -8.72 6.09
N VAL A 135 14.21 -8.36 4.88
CA VAL A 135 12.78 -8.40 4.52
C VAL A 135 12.35 -9.84 4.32
N ASN A 136 11.13 -10.18 4.75
CA ASN A 136 10.62 -11.54 4.52
C ASN A 136 10.55 -11.82 3.01
N GLY A 137 10.97 -13.00 2.56
CA GLY A 137 11.05 -13.24 1.12
C GLY A 137 9.70 -13.31 0.43
N TRP A 138 8.61 -13.52 1.19
CA TRP A 138 7.28 -13.35 0.64
C TRP A 138 7.07 -11.91 0.14
N ALA A 139 7.36 -10.89 0.97
CA ALA A 139 7.26 -9.49 0.57
C ALA A 139 8.20 -9.17 -0.60
N CYS A 140 9.44 -9.65 -0.57
CA CYS A 140 10.36 -9.47 -1.69
C CYS A 140 9.81 -10.09 -2.98
N SER A 141 9.25 -11.30 -2.91
CA SER A 141 8.64 -11.96 -4.07
C SER A 141 7.42 -11.20 -4.59
N GLU A 142 6.54 -10.71 -3.71
CA GLU A 142 5.36 -9.95 -4.10
C GLU A 142 5.72 -8.58 -4.69
N CYS A 143 6.67 -7.87 -4.07
CA CYS A 143 7.21 -6.63 -4.60
C CYS A 143 7.80 -6.85 -6.00
N THR A 144 8.53 -7.96 -6.20
CA THR A 144 9.15 -8.27 -7.50
C THR A 144 8.11 -8.61 -8.56
N LYS A 145 7.01 -9.28 -8.21
CA LYS A 145 5.91 -9.57 -9.16
C LYS A 145 5.27 -8.30 -9.71
N GLY A 146 5.12 -7.28 -8.86
CA GLY A 146 4.51 -6.02 -9.26
C GLY A 146 5.49 -5.01 -9.83
N ALA A 147 6.79 -5.17 -9.60
CA ALA A 147 7.82 -4.19 -9.92
C ALA A 147 7.95 -3.93 -11.43
N LEU A 148 8.12 -2.66 -11.79
CA LEU A 148 8.40 -2.26 -13.17
C LEU A 148 9.90 -2.28 -13.49
N ASP A 149 10.74 -2.08 -12.47
CA ASP A 149 12.20 -2.10 -12.56
C ASP A 149 12.82 -2.42 -11.18
N PRO A 150 14.15 -2.60 -11.07
CA PRO A 150 14.82 -2.83 -9.79
C PRO A 150 14.64 -1.73 -8.75
N THR A 151 14.49 -0.47 -9.17
CA THR A 151 14.30 0.68 -8.28
C THR A 151 12.93 0.64 -7.61
N ASP A 152 11.89 0.32 -8.37
CA ASP A 152 10.52 0.15 -7.89
C ASP A 152 10.41 -1.05 -6.93
N ASN A 153 11.13 -2.15 -7.23
CA ASN A 153 11.23 -3.27 -6.30
C ASN A 153 11.91 -2.87 -4.97
N ALA A 154 13.04 -2.15 -5.06
CA ALA A 154 13.75 -1.66 -3.88
C ALA A 154 12.89 -0.70 -3.04
N ASN A 155 12.13 0.20 -3.69
CA ASN A 155 11.20 1.09 -3.00
C ASN A 155 10.07 0.32 -2.29
N CYS A 156 9.55 -0.74 -2.91
CA CYS A 156 8.56 -1.61 -2.28
C CYS A 156 9.14 -2.34 -1.07
N ALA A 157 10.36 -2.87 -1.17
CA ALA A 157 11.07 -3.47 -0.05
C ALA A 157 11.31 -2.48 1.11
N ILE A 158 11.68 -1.23 0.79
CA ILE A 158 11.82 -0.15 1.79
C ILE A 158 10.48 0.14 2.47
N CYS A 159 9.38 0.18 1.72
CA CYS A 159 8.04 0.35 2.27
C CYS A 159 7.73 -0.74 3.31
N TYR A 160 7.97 -2.01 2.99
CA TYR A 160 7.77 -3.13 3.91
C TYR A 160 8.60 -3.06 5.20
N ARG A 161 9.81 -2.48 5.14
CA ARG A 161 10.66 -2.31 6.34
C ARG A 161 10.16 -1.20 7.25
N ARG A 162 9.51 -0.17 6.69
CA ARG A 162 9.06 1.02 7.43
C ARG A 162 7.62 0.89 7.91
N ALA A 163 6.78 0.20 7.14
CA ALA A 163 5.39 -0.07 7.48
C ALA A 163 5.32 -1.00 8.70
N ARG A 164 4.36 -0.74 9.58
CA ARG A 164 3.94 -1.70 10.60
C ARG A 164 3.44 -2.98 9.95
N ALA A 165 3.57 -4.11 10.64
CA ALA A 165 3.17 -5.42 10.12
C ALA A 165 1.72 -5.46 9.60
N GLU A 166 0.82 -4.71 10.23
CA GLU A 166 -0.59 -4.56 9.84
C GLU A 166 -0.82 -3.76 8.54
N ASN A 167 0.17 -2.97 8.10
CA ASN A 167 0.11 -2.10 6.93
C ASN A 167 0.88 -2.64 5.72
N ASN A 168 1.53 -3.80 5.85
CA ASN A 168 2.36 -4.42 4.82
C ASN A 168 1.63 -4.66 3.49
N TRP A 169 0.33 -4.96 3.53
CA TRP A 169 -0.49 -5.12 2.34
C TRP A 169 -0.62 -3.83 1.52
N GLY A 170 -0.46 -2.66 2.16
CA GLY A 170 -0.47 -1.36 1.53
C GLY A 170 0.61 -1.17 0.48
N CYS A 171 1.81 -1.69 0.75
CA CYS A 171 2.94 -1.58 -0.15
C CYS A 171 2.64 -2.29 -1.49
N LEU A 172 1.96 -3.44 -1.47
CA LEU A 172 1.52 -4.14 -2.68
C LEU A 172 0.37 -3.42 -3.38
N ASN A 173 -0.60 -2.91 -2.61
CA ASN A 173 -1.69 -2.13 -3.17
C ASN A 173 -1.19 -0.88 -3.92
N CYS A 174 -0.09 -0.29 -3.48
CA CYS A 174 0.55 0.82 -4.20
C CYS A 174 1.05 0.43 -5.60
N GLN A 175 1.53 -0.80 -5.79
CA GLN A 175 2.01 -1.27 -7.09
C GLN A 175 0.87 -1.40 -8.09
N THR A 176 -0.32 -1.86 -7.65
CA THR A 176 -1.49 -2.00 -8.52
C THR A 176 -2.22 -0.67 -8.72
N ALA A 177 -2.47 0.08 -7.65
CA ALA A 177 -3.28 1.30 -7.70
C ALA A 177 -2.61 2.45 -8.49
N ALA A 178 -1.28 2.54 -8.46
CA ALA A 178 -0.54 3.59 -9.18
C ALA A 178 -0.42 3.34 -10.69
N GLY A 179 -0.71 2.11 -11.16
CA GLY A 179 -0.46 1.69 -12.54
C GLY A 179 1.04 1.69 -12.89
N PRO A 180 1.43 1.92 -14.16
CA PRO A 180 2.83 1.87 -14.60
C PRO A 180 3.62 3.16 -14.30
N ASN A 181 3.08 4.10 -13.52
CA ASN A 181 3.74 5.38 -13.27
C ASN A 181 4.63 5.31 -12.02
N PHE A 182 5.95 5.32 -12.22
CA PHE A 182 6.96 5.26 -11.15
C PHE A 182 6.80 6.37 -10.10
N ALA A 183 6.53 7.61 -10.51
CA ALA A 183 6.37 8.72 -9.57
C ALA A 183 5.16 8.49 -8.65
N LYS A 184 4.04 8.02 -9.21
CA LYS A 184 2.84 7.69 -8.42
C LYS A 184 3.11 6.53 -7.45
N ARG A 185 3.83 5.49 -7.89
CA ARG A 185 4.22 4.36 -7.03
C ARG A 185 5.09 4.81 -5.87
N ALA A 186 6.15 5.56 -6.15
CA ALA A 186 7.08 6.06 -5.13
C ALA A 186 6.37 6.89 -4.05
N LEU A 187 5.43 7.75 -4.44
CA LEU A 187 4.63 8.55 -3.50
C LEU A 187 3.72 7.68 -2.64
N CYS A 188 3.06 6.68 -3.22
CA CYS A 188 2.22 5.75 -2.48
C CYS A 188 3.04 4.90 -1.49
N LEU A 189 4.16 4.35 -1.93
CA LEU A 189 5.06 3.54 -1.09
C LEU A 189 5.62 4.36 0.08
N THR A 190 5.95 5.63 -0.15
CA THR A 190 6.35 6.55 0.92
C THR A 190 5.19 6.80 1.90
N CYS A 191 3.98 7.05 1.40
CA CYS A 191 2.78 7.24 2.21
C CYS A 191 2.52 6.05 3.16
N VAL A 192 2.57 4.83 2.63
CA VAL A 192 2.37 3.60 3.43
C VAL A 192 3.54 3.37 4.39
N GLY A 193 4.78 3.58 3.93
CA GLY A 193 5.98 3.45 4.76
C GLY A 193 6.01 4.44 5.93
N ASP A 194 5.42 5.62 5.76
CA ASP A 194 5.22 6.61 6.83
C ASP A 194 4.04 6.25 7.77
N ASN A 195 3.49 5.03 7.65
CA ASN A 195 2.40 4.49 8.46
C ASN A 195 1.07 5.25 8.34
N SER A 196 0.82 5.90 7.20
CA SER A 196 -0.52 6.40 6.87
C SER A 196 -1.46 5.24 6.51
N ASP A 197 -2.77 5.50 6.53
CA ASP A 197 -3.79 4.49 6.19
C ASP A 197 -3.53 3.89 4.79
N PRO A 198 -3.27 2.58 4.67
CA PRO A 198 -2.89 1.96 3.40
C PRO A 198 -3.95 2.06 2.30
N TYR A 199 -5.23 2.00 2.69
CA TYR A 199 -6.33 2.14 1.75
C TYR A 199 -6.34 3.56 1.16
N ALA A 200 -6.22 4.56 2.02
CA ALA A 200 -6.16 5.97 1.63
C ALA A 200 -4.97 6.27 0.73
N CYS A 201 -3.77 5.77 1.06
CA CYS A 201 -2.59 5.90 0.21
C CYS A 201 -2.82 5.30 -1.18
N GLY A 202 -3.43 4.10 -1.26
CA GLY A 202 -3.80 3.48 -2.54
C GLY A 202 -4.83 4.30 -3.33
N ARG A 203 -5.85 4.87 -2.66
CA ARG A 203 -6.83 5.76 -3.30
C ARG A 203 -6.21 7.06 -3.80
N CYS A 204 -5.23 7.60 -3.07
CA CYS A 204 -4.41 8.71 -3.54
C CYS A 204 -3.58 8.30 -4.76
N ALA A 205 -2.99 7.11 -4.77
CA ALA A 205 -2.21 6.60 -5.90
C ALA A 205 -3.04 6.41 -7.17
N ALA A 206 -4.35 6.24 -7.06
CA ALA A 206 -5.25 6.13 -8.21
C ALA A 206 -5.56 7.47 -8.92
N LYS A 207 -5.10 8.62 -8.39
CA LYS A 207 -5.35 9.94 -9.01
C LYS A 207 -4.72 10.07 -10.40
N ALA A 208 -5.23 10.98 -11.23
CA ALA A 208 -4.87 11.02 -12.64
C ALA A 208 -3.42 11.42 -12.89
N SER A 209 -2.83 12.24 -12.01
CA SER A 209 -1.45 12.72 -12.13
C SER A 209 -0.63 12.52 -10.86
N ALA A 210 0.70 12.46 -10.99
CA ALA A 210 1.61 12.41 -9.84
C ALA A 210 1.47 13.63 -8.93
N CYS A 211 1.16 14.81 -9.48
CA CYS A 211 0.86 16.00 -8.68
C CYS A 211 -0.37 15.79 -7.79
N GLU A 212 -1.47 15.25 -8.33
CA GLU A 212 -2.66 14.99 -7.53
C GLU A 212 -2.40 13.90 -6.48
N VAL A 213 -1.57 12.89 -6.78
CA VAL A 213 -1.12 11.91 -5.78
C VAL A 213 -0.37 12.62 -4.65
N GLN A 214 0.59 13.49 -4.98
CA GLN A 214 1.37 14.23 -3.98
C GLN A 214 0.46 15.06 -3.07
N ARG A 215 -0.44 15.86 -3.64
CA ARG A 215 -1.37 16.69 -2.85
C ARG A 215 -2.28 15.86 -1.95
N CYS A 216 -2.73 14.72 -2.44
CA CYS A 216 -3.55 13.78 -1.68
C CYS A 216 -2.76 13.18 -0.50
N VAL A 217 -1.52 12.76 -0.73
CA VAL A 217 -0.63 12.22 0.31
C VAL A 217 -0.25 13.31 1.33
N ASP A 218 0.02 14.54 0.90
CA ASP A 218 0.29 15.66 1.80
C ASP A 218 -0.89 15.91 2.74
N CYS A 219 -2.12 15.88 2.22
CA CYS A 219 -3.34 15.98 3.02
C CYS A 219 -3.44 14.86 4.07
N LEU A 220 -3.12 13.60 3.70
CA LEU A 220 -3.14 12.47 4.63
C LEU A 220 -2.14 12.67 5.78
N LYS A 221 -0.94 13.19 5.47
CA LYS A 221 0.09 13.47 6.46
C LYS A 221 -0.32 14.56 7.44
N THR A 222 -1.04 15.59 6.97
CA THR A 222 -1.51 16.68 7.84
C THR A 222 -2.82 16.37 8.55
N THR A 223 -3.55 15.31 8.14
CA THR A 223 -4.92 15.02 8.60
C THR A 223 -5.11 13.55 8.99
N PRO A 224 -4.32 13.00 9.94
CA PRO A 224 -4.31 11.56 10.23
C PRO A 224 -5.65 11.01 10.74
N GLY A 225 -6.53 11.84 11.32
CA GLY A 225 -7.83 11.42 11.84
C GLY A 225 -8.98 11.37 10.83
N ASN A 226 -8.78 11.86 9.59
CA ASN A 226 -9.84 11.90 8.57
C ASN A 226 -9.29 11.62 7.16
N PRO A 227 -8.80 10.40 6.89
CA PRO A 227 -8.25 10.04 5.60
C PRO A 227 -9.28 10.12 4.46
N TYR A 228 -10.57 9.90 4.77
CA TYR A 228 -11.67 9.95 3.81
C TYR A 228 -11.74 11.30 3.11
N SER A 229 -11.65 12.40 3.86
CA SER A 229 -11.69 13.76 3.29
C SER A 229 -10.57 13.99 2.28
N CYS A 230 -9.39 13.44 2.53
CA CYS A 230 -8.23 13.62 1.65
C CYS A 230 -8.35 12.83 0.34
N TYR A 231 -8.66 11.54 0.38
CA TYR A 231 -8.67 10.74 -0.85
C TYR A 231 -9.94 10.93 -1.69
N SER A 232 -11.05 11.39 -1.10
CA SER A 232 -12.27 11.75 -1.83
C SER A 232 -12.17 13.13 -2.51
N ALA A 233 -11.31 14.03 -2.02
CA ALA A 233 -11.11 15.35 -2.61
C ALA A 233 -10.50 15.28 -4.03
N SER A 234 -10.80 16.30 -4.84
CA SER A 234 -10.15 16.54 -6.13
C SER A 234 -9.06 17.58 -5.98
N TYR A 235 -7.87 17.29 -6.52
CA TYR A 235 -6.71 18.20 -6.47
C TYR A 235 -6.36 18.77 -7.85
N ALA A 236 -7.17 18.49 -8.88
CA ALA A 236 -6.90 18.86 -10.26
C ALA A 236 -6.66 20.37 -10.45
N SER A 237 -7.37 21.23 -9.71
CA SER A 237 -7.20 22.69 -9.77
C SER A 237 -5.90 23.19 -9.15
N ALA A 238 -5.31 22.44 -8.22
CA ALA A 238 -4.06 22.77 -7.53
C ALA A 238 -2.81 22.24 -8.26
N CYS A 239 -3.02 21.54 -9.38
CA CYS A 239 -1.96 20.96 -10.19
C CYS A 239 -1.85 21.72 -11.52
N PRO A 240 -0.66 22.22 -11.87
CA PRO A 240 -0.47 22.83 -13.18
C PRO A 240 -0.86 21.80 -14.24
N SER A 241 -1.75 22.20 -15.15
CA SER A 241 -2.31 21.34 -16.19
C SER A 241 -1.25 21.05 -17.26
N GLY A 242 -0.27 20.23 -16.90
CA GLY A 242 0.64 19.61 -17.85
C GLY A 242 -0.10 18.54 -18.66
N THR A 243 -0.74 18.95 -19.76
CA THR A 243 -1.04 18.14 -20.95
C THR A 243 -1.99 16.94 -20.85
N GLY A 244 -2.83 16.81 -19.83
CA GLY A 244 -3.85 15.75 -19.74
C GLY A 244 -5.28 16.28 -19.94
N ARG A 245 -5.81 16.22 -21.17
CA ARG A 245 -7.22 16.41 -21.59
C ARG A 245 -8.14 17.25 -20.69
N ARG A 246 -8.38 18.50 -21.11
CA ARG A 246 -9.63 19.19 -20.78
C ARG A 246 -10.80 18.37 -21.34
N LEU A 247 -11.58 17.73 -20.47
CA LEU A 247 -12.95 17.37 -20.82
C LEU A 247 -13.68 18.69 -21.06
N ARG A 248 -14.07 18.93 -22.32
CA ARG A 248 -14.98 20.00 -22.69
C ARG A 248 -16.32 19.71 -22.01
N MET A 249 -16.75 20.60 -21.14
CA MET A 249 -18.16 20.82 -20.82
C MET A 249 -18.64 21.98 -21.68
#